data_AF-A0A557SXA1-F1
#
_entry.id   AF-A0A557SXA1-F1
#
_cell.length_a   1.000
_cell.length_b   1.000
_cell.length_c   1.000
_cell.angle_alpha   90.00
_cell.angle_beta   90.00
_cell.angle_gamma   90.00
#
_symmetry.space_group_name_H-M   'P 1'
#
loop_
_entity.id
_entity.type
_entity.pdbx_description
1 polymer ?
#
loop_
_entity_poly.entity_id
_entity_poly.type
_entity_poly.pdbx_seq_one_letter_code
_entity_poly.pdbx_strand_id
1 'polypeptide(L)'
;MPRNEAIEFYANATWIQGVAQGHIHNGIQGENGPAIVTLFNFTSQHEVSEKGTIAGSRLEGPMQGKAIVDLITAMKDGSTYVNFHNQQNPTGEIRGQLNSAN
;
A
#
# COMPACT_ATOMS: atom_id res chain seq x y z
N MET A 1 3.31 -15.03 18.00
CA MET A 1 3.88 -14.80 16.64
C MET A 1 5.13 -13.93 16.80
N PRO A 2 6.28 -14.25 16.20
CA PRO A 2 7.43 -13.36 16.25
C PRO A 2 7.07 -12.07 15.50
N ARG A 3 7.33 -10.92 16.11
CA ARG A 3 6.89 -9.58 15.66
C ARG A 3 7.57 -9.10 14.35
N ASN A 4 8.44 -9.91 13.75
CA ASN A 4 9.35 -9.51 12.66
C ASN A 4 9.04 -10.15 11.30
N GLU A 5 7.96 -10.93 11.17
CA GLU A 5 7.64 -11.61 9.89
C GLU A 5 6.50 -10.95 9.12
N ALA A 6 5.74 -10.06 9.78
CA ALA A 6 4.65 -9.35 9.15
C ALA A 6 4.30 -8.02 9.83
N ILE A 7 3.65 -7.13 9.09
CA ILE A 7 3.02 -5.89 9.60
C ILE A 7 1.51 -5.96 9.41
N GLU A 8 0.75 -5.40 10.34
CA GLU A 8 -0.68 -5.17 10.16
C GLU A 8 -0.91 -3.86 9.41
N PHE A 9 -1.94 -3.82 8.57
CA PHE A 9 -2.41 -2.60 7.94
C PHE A 9 -3.91 -2.42 8.19
N TYR A 10 -4.30 -1.14 8.25
CA TYR A 10 -5.68 -0.69 8.27
C TYR A 10 -5.79 0.39 7.20
N ALA A 11 -6.68 0.19 6.24
CA ALA A 11 -6.96 1.12 5.15
C ALA A 11 -8.42 1.57 5.26
N ASN A 12 -8.62 2.86 5.51
CA ASN A 12 -9.95 3.45 5.58
C ASN A 12 -10.03 4.67 4.64
N ALA A 13 -11.06 4.69 3.79
CA ALA A 13 -11.38 5.85 2.97
C ALA A 13 -12.89 5.97 2.82
N THR A 14 -13.43 7.11 3.23
CA THR A 14 -14.83 7.50 3.03
C THR A 14 -14.92 8.60 1.99
N TRP A 15 -16.09 8.78 1.36
CA TRP A 15 -16.31 9.79 0.32
C TRP A 15 -15.47 9.57 -0.96
N ILE A 16 -15.17 8.31 -1.27
CA ILE A 16 -14.56 7.88 -2.54
C ILE A 16 -15.61 7.23 -3.44
N GLN A 17 -15.42 7.23 -4.76
CA GLN A 17 -16.36 6.58 -5.67
C GLN A 17 -15.64 5.68 -6.66
N GLY A 18 -16.12 4.44 -6.76
CA GLY A 18 -15.65 3.49 -7.76
C GLY A 18 -14.24 2.97 -7.52
N VAL A 19 -13.69 3.07 -6.30
CA VAL A 19 -12.34 2.58 -6.01
C VAL A 19 -12.22 1.11 -6.36
N ALA A 20 -11.20 0.78 -7.14
CA ALA A 20 -10.96 -0.57 -7.60
C ALA A 20 -9.78 -1.20 -6.87
N GLN A 21 -8.71 -0.44 -6.59
CA GLN A 21 -7.51 -1.02 -6.01
C GLN A 21 -6.79 -0.06 -5.07
N GLY A 22 -6.06 -0.64 -4.13
CA GLY A 22 -5.17 0.07 -3.23
C GLY A 22 -3.81 -0.61 -3.20
N HIS A 23 -2.76 0.19 -3.37
CA HIS A 23 -1.38 -0.30 -3.44
C HIS A 23 -0.45 0.52 -2.55
N ILE A 24 0.60 -0.13 -2.05
CA ILE A 24 1.81 0.55 -1.59
C ILE A 24 2.78 0.58 -2.77
N HIS A 25 3.33 1.76 -3.05
CA HIS A 25 4.33 1.99 -4.09
C HIS A 25 5.68 2.33 -3.48
N ASN A 26 6.76 2.02 -4.21
CA ASN A 26 8.11 2.45 -3.86
C ASN A 26 8.50 3.72 -4.64
N GLY A 27 8.38 4.88 -4.00
CA GLY A 27 8.73 6.17 -4.56
C GLY A 27 8.80 7.23 -3.47
N ILE A 28 9.70 8.19 -3.63
CA ILE A 28 9.82 9.36 -2.74
C ILE A 28 8.70 10.37 -3.04
N GLN A 29 8.60 11.41 -2.21
CA GLN A 29 7.63 12.48 -2.42
C GLN A 29 7.79 13.12 -3.81
N GLY A 30 6.70 13.17 -4.57
CA GLY A 30 6.68 13.79 -5.90
C GLY A 30 7.07 12.85 -7.05
N GLU A 31 7.51 11.63 -6.76
CA GLU A 31 7.89 10.65 -7.79
C GLU A 31 6.92 9.45 -7.85
N ASN A 32 6.63 8.99 -9.06
CA ASN A 32 5.84 7.77 -9.26
C ASN A 32 6.75 6.54 -9.13
N GLY A 33 6.30 5.56 -8.35
CA GLY A 33 6.99 4.31 -8.10
C GLY A 33 6.22 3.08 -8.58
N PRO A 34 6.88 1.92 -8.79
CA PRO A 34 6.18 0.65 -9.00
C PRO A 34 5.40 0.24 -7.75
N ALA A 35 4.30 -0.50 -7.94
CA ALA A 35 3.61 -1.16 -6.84
C ALA A 35 4.50 -2.25 -6.23
N ILE A 36 4.52 -2.31 -4.90
CA ILE A 36 5.31 -3.25 -4.10
C ILE A 36 4.46 -4.06 -3.12
N VAL A 37 3.20 -3.66 -2.90
CA VAL A 37 2.19 -4.43 -2.17
C VAL A 37 0.80 -4.08 -2.70
N THR A 38 0.00 -5.09 -3.06
CA THR A 38 -1.45 -4.95 -3.24
C THR A 38 -2.17 -5.09 -1.90
N LEU A 39 -2.86 -4.03 -1.47
CA LEU A 39 -3.64 -3.99 -0.23
C LEU A 39 -5.03 -4.62 -0.41
N PHE A 40 -5.71 -4.23 -1.48
CA PHE A 40 -7.04 -4.73 -1.84
C PHE A 40 -7.30 -4.60 -3.35
N ASN A 41 -8.23 -5.40 -3.84
CA ASN A 41 -8.71 -5.36 -5.22
C ASN A 41 -10.23 -5.64 -5.22
N PHE A 42 -10.98 -4.72 -5.81
CA PHE A 42 -12.43 -4.69 -5.87
C PHE A 42 -12.87 -4.50 -7.32
N THR A 43 -14.12 -4.85 -7.62
CA THR A 43 -14.73 -4.45 -8.88
C THR A 43 -15.07 -2.96 -8.90
N SER A 44 -15.65 -2.45 -7.82
CA SER A 44 -15.99 -1.04 -7.59
C SER A 44 -16.51 -0.90 -6.16
N GLN A 45 -15.99 0.06 -5.39
CA GLN A 45 -16.48 0.37 -4.04
C GLN A 45 -16.65 1.89 -3.82
N HIS A 46 -17.55 2.25 -2.92
CA HIS A 46 -17.79 3.65 -2.52
C HIS A 46 -17.22 3.98 -1.12
N GLU A 47 -16.57 3.00 -0.50
CA GLU A 47 -15.82 3.13 0.74
C GLU A 47 -14.71 2.07 0.77
N VAL A 48 -13.67 2.32 1.57
CA VAL A 48 -12.64 1.34 1.89
C VAL A 48 -12.64 1.16 3.40
N SER A 49 -12.71 -0.09 3.86
CA SER A 49 -12.53 -0.46 5.27
C SER A 49 -11.82 -1.81 5.36
N GLU A 50 -10.58 -1.84 4.87
CA GLU A 50 -9.79 -3.05 4.78
C GLU A 50 -8.79 -3.14 5.92
N LYS A 51 -8.60 -4.36 6.42
CA LYS A 51 -7.53 -4.67 7.36
C LYS A 51 -6.86 -5.96 6.95
N GLY A 52 -5.59 -6.09 7.24
CA GLY A 52 -4.90 -7.33 6.97
C GLY A 52 -3.46 -7.30 7.41
N THR A 53 -2.74 -8.31 6.96
CA THR A 53 -1.35 -8.54 7.31
C THR A 53 -0.51 -8.63 6.03
N ILE A 54 0.63 -7.94 6.03
CA ILE A 54 1.63 -7.97 4.97
C ILE A 54 2.83 -8.71 5.52
N ALA A 55 3.10 -9.89 4.98
CA ALA A 55 4.33 -10.65 5.20
C ALA A 55 5.24 -10.53 3.97
N GLY A 56 6.50 -10.95 4.08
CA GLY A 56 7.46 -10.92 2.96
C GLY A 56 6.94 -11.62 1.69
N SER A 57 6.11 -12.66 1.84
CA SER A 57 5.49 -13.37 0.72
C SER A 57 4.47 -12.56 -0.08
N ARG A 58 3.98 -11.43 0.45
CA ARG A 58 3.06 -10.51 -0.24
C ARG A 58 3.78 -9.36 -0.94
N LEU A 59 5.10 -9.29 -0.84
CA LEU A 59 5.87 -8.27 -1.54
C LEU A 59 5.94 -8.61 -3.04
N GLU A 60 5.79 -7.59 -3.87
CA GLU A 60 5.75 -7.69 -5.32
C GLU A 60 6.69 -6.67 -5.98
N GLY A 61 6.77 -6.71 -7.31
CA GLY A 61 7.62 -5.81 -8.09
C GLY A 61 9.09 -5.85 -7.62
N PRO A 62 9.76 -4.71 -7.41
CA PRO A 62 11.16 -4.66 -6.98
C PRO A 62 11.39 -5.18 -5.55
N MET A 63 10.32 -5.43 -4.78
CA MET A 63 10.41 -6.03 -3.44
C MET A 63 10.07 -7.53 -3.41
N GLN A 64 9.77 -8.15 -4.56
CA GLN A 64 9.48 -9.57 -4.60
C GLN A 64 10.63 -10.42 -4.05
N GLY A 65 10.31 -11.33 -3.13
CA GLY A 65 11.30 -12.22 -2.49
C GLY A 65 12.14 -11.58 -1.39
N LYS A 66 11.91 -10.29 -1.08
CA LYS A 66 12.52 -9.61 0.06
C LYS A 66 11.85 -9.97 1.39
N ALA A 67 12.51 -9.63 2.49
CA ALA A 67 11.94 -9.80 3.81
C ALA A 67 11.04 -8.58 4.15
N ILE A 68 10.12 -8.76 5.10
CA ILE A 68 9.24 -7.65 5.51
C ILE A 68 10.04 -6.46 6.10
N VAL A 69 11.22 -6.73 6.67
CA VAL A 69 12.12 -5.69 7.21
C VAL A 69 12.60 -4.71 6.12
N ASP A 70 12.70 -5.16 4.87
CA ASP A 70 13.06 -4.29 3.74
C ASP A 70 11.94 -3.29 3.44
N LEU A 71 10.67 -3.73 3.50
CA LEU A 71 9.51 -2.84 3.39
C LEU A 71 9.46 -1.83 4.55
N ILE A 72 9.68 -2.29 5.79
CA ILE A 72 9.69 -1.42 6.97
C ILE A 72 10.78 -0.35 6.85
N THR A 73 11.95 -0.72 6.34
CA THR A 73 13.06 0.22 6.10
C THR A 73 12.66 1.26 5.06
N ALA A 74 12.10 0.83 3.92
CA ALA A 74 11.63 1.74 2.89
C ALA A 74 10.54 2.71 3.37
N MET A 75 9.62 2.25 4.23
CA MET A 75 8.61 3.10 4.89
C MET A 75 9.27 4.16 5.78
N LYS A 76 10.25 3.77 6.61
CA LYS A 76 10.98 4.71 7.50
C LYS A 76 11.81 5.74 6.72
N ASP A 77 12.34 5.35 5.57
CA ASP A 77 13.11 6.23 4.70
C ASP A 77 12.23 7.21 3.90
N GLY A 78 10.90 7.16 4.06
CA GLY A 78 9.96 8.01 3.32
C GLY A 78 9.91 7.68 1.82
N SER A 79 10.35 6.48 1.44
CA SER A 79 10.43 6.00 0.05
C SER A 79 9.21 5.16 -0.36
N THR A 80 8.10 5.29 0.36
CA THR A 80 6.85 4.59 0.04
C THR A 80 5.64 5.51 0.18
N TYR A 81 4.63 5.26 -0.64
CA TYR A 81 3.34 5.93 -0.55
C TYR A 81 2.21 4.95 -0.84
N VAL A 82 1.02 5.24 -0.31
CA VAL A 82 -0.22 4.54 -0.67
C VAL A 82 -0.93 5.30 -1.77
N ASN A 83 -1.47 4.54 -2.72
CA ASN A 83 -2.31 5.05 -3.78
C ASN A 83 -3.57 4.19 -3.89
N PHE A 84 -4.74 4.86 -3.83
CA PHE A 84 -6.02 4.25 -4.17
C PHE A 84 -6.46 4.77 -5.53
N HIS A 85 -6.87 3.88 -6.41
CA HIS A 85 -7.26 4.22 -7.78
C HIS A 85 -8.51 3.48 -8.22
N ASN A 86 -9.12 4.03 -9.27
CA ASN A 86 -10.20 3.40 -10.01
C ASN A 86 -9.85 3.34 -11.51
N GLN A 87 -10.75 2.75 -12.30
CA GLN A 87 -10.55 2.62 -13.74
C GLN A 87 -10.48 3.97 -14.48
N GLN A 88 -11.10 5.02 -13.95
CA GLN A 88 -11.15 6.34 -14.58
C GLN A 88 -9.89 7.17 -14.26
N ASN A 89 -9.29 6.94 -13.09
CA ASN A 89 -8.11 7.63 -12.57
C ASN A 89 -7.02 6.60 -12.19
N PRO A 90 -6.42 5.90 -13.16
CA PRO A 90 -5.49 4.80 -12.90
C PRO A 90 -4.18 5.25 -12.25
N THR A 91 -3.84 6.55 -12.33
CA THR A 91 -2.67 7.13 -11.65
C THR A 91 -2.93 7.47 -10.19
N GLY A 92 -4.18 7.37 -9.72
CA GLY A 92 -4.59 7.55 -8.32
C GLY A 92 -5.64 8.62 -8.11
N GLU A 93 -6.67 8.29 -7.34
CA GLU A 93 -7.67 9.21 -6.82
C GLU A 93 -7.25 9.82 -5.48
N ILE A 94 -6.55 9.03 -4.65
CA ILE A 94 -6.05 9.45 -3.34
C ILE A 94 -4.60 8.99 -3.18
N ARG A 95 -3.73 9.90 -2.72
CA ARG A 95 -2.32 9.62 -2.39
C ARG A 95 -2.00 10.10 -0.99
N GLY A 96 -1.36 9.24 -0.19
CA GLY A 96 -0.86 9.58 1.14
C GLY A 96 0.47 8.88 1.41
N GLN A 97 1.41 9.57 2.08
CA GLN A 97 2.65 8.93 2.54
C GLN A 97 2.38 8.06 3.76
N LEU A 98 3.03 6.90 3.81
CA LEU A 98 2.96 6.01 4.97
C LEU A 98 4.00 6.44 6.01
N ASN A 99 3.55 6.64 7.23
CA ASN A 99 4.42 6.71 8.40
C ASN A 99 4.15 5.46 9.24
N SER A 100 5.20 4.77 9.68
CA SER A 100 5.03 3.69 10.66
C SER A 100 4.49 4.27 11.97
N ALA A 101 3.34 3.79 12.43
CA ALA A 101 2.88 4.06 13.79
C ALA A 101 3.74 3.25 14.78
N ASN A 102 4.15 3.88 15.89
CA ASN A 102 4.89 3.24 17.00
C ASN A 102 4.01 2.25 17.77
#